data_AF-A0A4Q3TFV8-F1
#
_entry.id   AF-A0A4Q3TFV8-F1
#
_cell.length_a   1.000
_cell.length_b   1.000
_cell.length_c   1.000
_cell.angle_alpha   90.00
_cell.angle_beta   90.00
_cell.angle_gamma   90.00
#
_symmetry.space_group_name_H-M   'P 1'
#
loop_
_entity.id
_entity.type
_entity.pdbx_description
1 polymer ?
#
loop_
_entity_poly.entity_id
_entity_poly.type
_entity_poly.pdbx_seq_one_letter_code
_entity_poly.pdbx_strand_id
1 'polypeptide(L)'
;MRASRRSHAPIDGSTHFFDTSAQRATKGNSMNKSYKSIWNEALGAWVAASELCKTRGKSSCSSKGIDGPSAPGVGGRSAFSLLACAALTALGLAASGQAAAQLFVNDGTDGICTMVQDTTTGNYVLQVTGDPNACGANHATQTTHSSFYGVPGRQAVNLAVGGELYVNTAAHISNLDMRNTKITNVAAGTLSATSTDGVNASQLYATNLAIAAINTSNPYFKANSVLADASAIGTDAIAIGPVATAVGTSSFAAGHGADAQGFNSIAIGAGAVASEQGSISMGDRAGENSTGYNATLIGALAGQDSAGIYNTGVGSESGSTVTGNYNTAIGPVSGRFVTGDNNSAMGFHAGETVTGANNVAVGQSAGSNVMG
;
A
#
# COMPACT_ATOMS: atom_id res chain seq x y z
N MET A 1 53.44 6.84 -22.62
CA MET A 1 54.29 7.82 -21.92
C MET A 1 53.51 8.40 -20.73
N ARG A 2 54.17 8.41 -19.55
CA ARG A 2 53.88 9.07 -18.25
C ARG A 2 52.46 9.62 -18.00
N ALA A 3 51.64 9.01 -17.14
CA ALA A 3 51.68 8.94 -15.67
C ALA A 3 51.17 10.21 -14.94
N SER A 4 50.25 9.95 -13.99
CA SER A 4 50.00 10.65 -12.72
C SER A 4 48.64 11.36 -12.54
N ARG A 5 47.72 10.59 -11.94
CA ARG A 5 46.96 10.84 -10.69
C ARG A 5 46.58 12.27 -10.24
N ARG A 6 45.43 12.26 -9.52
CA ARG A 6 44.90 13.15 -8.45
C ARG A 6 43.90 14.21 -8.94
N SER A 7 42.60 13.98 -8.74
CA SER A 7 41.79 14.23 -7.53
C SER A 7 41.54 15.71 -7.28
N HIS A 8 40.26 16.13 -7.31
CA HIS A 8 39.57 17.08 -6.42
C HIS A 8 38.33 17.65 -7.14
N ALA A 9 37.15 17.44 -6.57
CA ALA A 9 35.97 18.28 -6.82
C ALA A 9 36.23 19.69 -6.22
N PRO A 10 35.52 20.78 -6.61
CA PRO A 10 34.09 20.89 -6.38
C PRO A 10 33.27 21.70 -7.40
N ILE A 11 31.97 21.63 -7.15
CA ILE A 11 30.82 22.39 -7.65
C ILE A 11 30.98 23.89 -7.36
N ASP A 12 30.63 24.75 -8.32
CA ASP A 12 29.94 26.04 -8.15
C ASP A 12 29.47 26.51 -9.55
N GLY A 13 28.31 27.11 -9.82
CA GLY A 13 27.24 27.69 -9.01
C GLY A 13 26.00 27.93 -9.90
N SER A 14 24.79 27.76 -9.36
CA SER A 14 23.86 28.85 -8.98
C SER A 14 23.42 29.75 -10.16
N THR A 15 22.28 29.45 -10.78
CA THR A 15 20.94 30.09 -10.61
C THR A 15 20.78 31.54 -11.08
N HIS A 16 19.90 31.69 -12.09
CA HIS A 16 18.91 32.76 -12.33
C HIS A 16 19.32 34.24 -12.23
N PHE A 17 19.36 34.85 -13.42
CA PHE A 17 19.18 36.27 -13.71
C PHE A 17 17.80 36.80 -13.28
N PHE A 18 17.78 37.97 -12.63
CA PHE A 18 16.89 39.10 -12.94
C PHE A 18 17.58 40.40 -12.50
N ASP A 19 17.10 41.50 -13.07
CA ASP A 19 17.87 42.58 -13.70
C ASP A 19 18.08 43.85 -12.86
N THR A 20 19.06 44.64 -13.30
CA THR A 20 19.17 46.12 -13.23
C THR A 20 19.11 46.85 -11.90
N SER A 21 20.23 47.46 -11.50
CA SER A 21 20.53 48.89 -11.74
C SER A 21 21.36 49.56 -10.62
N ALA A 22 22.31 50.37 -11.09
CA ALA A 22 22.85 51.59 -10.46
C ALA A 22 23.76 51.53 -9.21
N GLN A 23 25.04 51.78 -9.50
CA GLN A 23 25.87 52.86 -8.92
C GLN A 23 26.35 52.78 -7.44
N ARG A 24 27.68 52.58 -7.33
CA ARG A 24 28.63 53.48 -6.63
C ARG A 24 28.81 53.34 -5.10
N ALA A 25 29.92 52.67 -4.76
CA ALA A 25 30.91 52.99 -3.72
C ALA A 25 30.44 53.27 -2.28
N THR A 26 30.70 52.33 -1.37
CA THR A 26 31.61 52.49 -0.22
C THR A 26 31.82 51.15 0.48
N LYS A 27 33.09 50.79 0.73
CA LYS A 27 33.49 49.64 1.56
C LYS A 27 33.07 49.90 3.01
N GLY A 28 32.19 49.05 3.55
CA GLY A 28 31.91 48.94 4.98
C GLY A 28 31.26 47.59 5.27
N ASN A 29 32.03 46.66 5.83
CA ASN A 29 31.66 45.32 6.33
C ASN A 29 30.22 44.81 6.05
N SER A 30 30.05 44.04 4.96
CA SER A 30 28.89 43.15 4.84
C SER A 30 29.13 41.90 5.68
N MET A 31 28.62 41.88 6.91
CA MET A 31 28.48 40.66 7.70
C MET A 31 27.53 39.71 6.96
N ASN A 32 28.01 38.55 6.55
CA ASN A 32 27.17 37.50 5.99
C ASN A 32 26.19 37.03 7.07
N LYS A 33 24.89 37.38 6.96
CA LYS A 33 23.88 36.95 7.93
C LYS A 33 23.45 35.54 7.57
N SER A 34 23.96 34.55 8.30
CA SER A 34 23.48 33.17 8.22
C SER A 34 22.10 33.05 8.89
N TYR A 35 21.15 32.41 8.19
CA TYR A 35 19.82 32.09 8.69
C TYR A 35 19.61 30.58 8.65
N LYS A 36 18.90 30.02 9.63
CA LYS A 36 18.45 28.62 9.63
C LYS A 36 16.94 28.54 9.41
N SER A 37 16.53 27.59 8.57
CA SER A 37 15.12 27.24 8.38
C SER A 37 14.63 26.37 9.55
N ILE A 38 13.55 26.78 10.20
CA ILE A 38 12.94 26.07 11.34
C ILE A 38 11.44 25.88 11.04
N TRP A 39 10.91 24.71 11.36
CA TRP A 39 9.48 24.41 11.25
C TRP A 39 8.71 25.07 12.40
N ASN A 40 7.65 25.83 12.10
CA ASN A 40 6.78 26.43 13.11
C ASN A 40 5.42 25.73 13.12
N GLU A 41 5.13 25.01 14.21
CA GLU A 41 3.91 24.22 14.37
C GLU A 41 2.63 25.06 14.54
N ALA A 42 2.74 26.30 15.04
CA ALA A 42 1.58 27.18 15.18
C ALA A 42 1.13 27.77 13.84
N LEU A 43 2.03 27.85 12.86
CA LEU A 43 1.75 28.41 11.52
C LEU A 43 1.73 27.34 10.42
N GLY A 44 2.16 26.11 10.71
CA GLY A 44 2.23 25.01 9.73
C GLY A 44 3.17 25.29 8.55
N ALA A 45 4.25 26.05 8.77
CA ALA A 45 5.16 26.47 7.70
C ALA A 45 6.64 26.57 8.16
N TRP A 46 7.56 26.51 7.20
CA TRP A 46 8.99 26.76 7.42
C TRP A 46 9.28 28.25 7.47
N VAL A 47 10.02 28.69 8.50
CA VAL A 47 10.37 30.10 8.73
C VAL A 47 11.88 30.25 8.87
N ALA A 48 12.45 31.32 8.33
CA ALA A 48 13.88 31.61 8.45
C ALA A 48 14.17 32.40 9.75
N ALA A 49 15.00 31.85 10.63
CA ALA A 49 15.44 32.49 11.86
C ALA A 49 16.94 32.85 11.80
N SER A 50 17.30 34.05 12.26
CA SER A 50 18.70 34.51 12.30
C SER A 50 19.46 33.85 13.45
N GLU A 51 20.70 33.41 13.19
CA GLU A 51 21.54 32.71 14.19
C GLU A 51 21.98 33.59 15.39
N LEU A 52 21.67 34.90 15.38
CA LEU A 52 22.06 35.85 16.43
C LEU A 52 20.99 36.11 17.51
N CYS A 53 19.85 35.43 17.49
CA CYS A 53 18.86 35.57 18.55
C CYS A 53 19.32 34.86 19.84
N LYS A 54 19.98 35.62 20.74
CA LYS A 54 20.20 35.22 22.13
C LYS A 54 18.85 34.94 22.80
N THR A 55 18.67 33.72 23.30
CA THR A 55 17.53 33.37 24.15
C THR A 55 17.61 34.18 25.44
N ARG A 56 16.59 35.00 25.72
CA ARG A 56 16.40 35.58 27.05
C ARG A 56 15.91 34.46 27.98
N GLY A 57 16.62 34.27 29.08
CA GLY A 57 16.42 33.18 30.03
C GLY A 57 15.00 33.10 30.60
N LYS A 58 14.60 31.86 30.89
CA LYS A 58 13.39 31.48 31.63
C LYS A 58 13.44 32.14 33.02
N SER A 59 12.54 33.08 33.31
CA SER A 59 12.24 33.49 34.68
C SER A 59 11.40 32.39 35.34
N SER A 60 11.90 31.86 36.44
CA SER A 60 11.21 30.93 37.33
C SER A 60 9.92 31.50 37.89
N CYS A 61 8.84 30.73 37.89
CA CYS A 61 7.92 30.72 39.03
C CYS A 61 7.47 29.27 39.31
N SER A 62 7.61 28.89 40.57
CA SER A 62 7.13 27.63 41.13
C SER A 62 5.78 27.85 41.81
N SER A 63 4.88 26.87 41.71
CA SER A 63 3.95 26.51 42.79
C SER A 63 3.39 25.13 42.46
N LYS A 64 3.87 24.05 43.11
CA LYS A 64 3.31 23.47 44.35
C LYS A 64 1.78 23.39 44.30
N GLY A 65 1.27 22.16 44.19
CA GLY A 65 -0.14 21.84 44.36
C GLY A 65 -0.57 21.85 45.82
N ILE A 66 -1.89 21.94 46.05
CA ILE A 66 -2.60 21.55 47.27
C ILE A 66 -4.02 21.11 46.87
N ASP A 67 -4.50 20.09 47.57
CA ASP A 67 -5.82 19.44 47.58
C ASP A 67 -7.05 20.38 47.70
N GLY A 68 -8.24 19.86 47.37
CA GLY A 68 -9.55 20.54 47.53
C GLY A 68 -10.01 20.66 49.00
N PRO A 69 -11.33 20.74 49.34
CA PRO A 69 -12.55 21.03 48.57
C PRO A 69 -13.36 22.21 49.21
N SER A 70 -14.66 22.32 48.90
CA SER A 70 -15.77 23.03 49.60
C SER A 70 -16.35 24.33 49.00
N ALA A 71 -17.66 24.28 48.71
CA ALA A 71 -18.62 25.40 48.58
C ALA A 71 -18.95 25.99 49.99
N PRO A 72 -19.79 27.04 50.22
CA PRO A 72 -20.80 27.70 49.36
C PRO A 72 -20.87 29.26 49.48
N GLY A 73 -21.85 29.92 48.82
CA GLY A 73 -22.40 31.20 49.31
C GLY A 73 -22.73 32.33 48.32
N VAL A 74 -24.01 32.39 47.91
CA VAL A 74 -24.94 33.55 47.87
C VAL A 74 -24.46 34.93 47.35
N GLY A 75 -25.22 35.45 46.36
CA GLY A 75 -25.75 36.82 46.41
C GLY A 75 -25.48 37.71 45.18
N GLY A 76 -26.54 38.11 44.46
CA GLY A 76 -26.43 39.17 43.46
C GLY A 76 -27.64 39.28 42.53
N ARG A 77 -28.56 40.19 42.85
CA ARG A 77 -29.88 40.41 42.23
C ARG A 77 -29.78 41.23 40.93
N SER A 78 -30.68 40.98 39.97
CA SER A 78 -31.40 41.99 39.15
C SER A 78 -32.30 41.24 38.16
N ALA A 79 -33.60 41.16 38.43
CA ALA A 79 -34.64 42.09 37.96
C ALA A 79 -34.91 41.95 36.46
N PHE A 80 -36.01 41.27 36.09
CA PHE A 80 -37.05 41.90 35.27
C PHE A 80 -38.36 41.10 35.40
N SER A 81 -39.37 41.84 35.81
CA SER A 81 -40.78 41.52 36.00
C SER A 81 -41.48 41.12 34.70
N LEU A 82 -42.44 40.19 34.79
CA LEU A 82 -43.81 40.37 34.28
C LEU A 82 -44.68 39.19 34.75
N LEU A 83 -45.49 39.48 35.77
CA LEU A 83 -46.57 38.64 36.27
C LEU A 83 -47.87 39.20 35.68
N ALA A 84 -48.62 38.40 34.91
CA ALA A 84 -50.00 38.68 34.57
C ALA A 84 -50.88 37.61 35.21
N CYS A 85 -51.77 38.11 36.07
CA CYS A 85 -52.72 37.38 36.88
C CYS A 85 -54.02 37.15 36.09
N ALA A 86 -54.59 35.95 36.14
CA ALA A 86 -56.02 35.74 35.92
C ALA A 86 -56.47 34.52 36.73
N ALA A 87 -57.25 34.79 37.78
CA ALA A 87 -57.93 33.79 38.58
C ALA A 87 -59.23 33.35 37.91
N LEU A 88 -59.60 32.06 38.03
CA LEU A 88 -60.99 31.66 38.11
C LEU A 88 -61.15 30.37 38.91
N THR A 89 -62.10 30.40 39.83
CA THR A 89 -62.39 29.43 40.89
C THR A 89 -63.44 28.39 40.48
N ALA A 90 -63.24 27.18 41.01
CA ALA A 90 -64.22 26.29 41.64
C ALA A 90 -64.95 25.16 40.86
N LEU A 91 -64.99 24.03 41.58
CA LEU A 91 -65.93 22.90 41.60
C LEU A 91 -65.75 21.76 40.60
N GLY A 92 -65.57 20.57 41.18
CA GLY A 92 -65.13 19.36 40.53
C GLY A 92 -66.24 18.56 39.84
N LEU A 93 -65.78 17.62 39.02
CA LEU A 93 -66.53 16.47 38.55
C LEU A 93 -65.51 15.34 38.32
N ALA A 94 -65.69 14.23 39.04
CA ALA A 94 -64.92 13.02 38.80
C ALA A 94 -65.27 12.46 37.41
N ALA A 95 -64.25 12.19 36.60
CA ALA A 95 -64.35 11.28 35.47
C ALA A 95 -63.04 10.48 35.39
N SER A 96 -63.20 9.19 35.66
CA SER A 96 -62.28 8.09 35.42
C SER A 96 -61.58 8.12 34.06
N GLY A 97 -60.33 7.65 34.00
CA GLY A 97 -59.84 7.02 32.77
C GLY A 97 -58.34 7.15 32.49
N GLN A 98 -57.60 6.12 32.89
CA GLN A 98 -56.38 5.60 32.27
C GLN A 98 -55.08 6.44 32.37
N ALA A 99 -54.36 6.22 33.47
CA ALA A 99 -52.90 6.21 33.46
C ALA A 99 -52.42 4.98 32.68
N ALA A 100 -51.92 5.16 31.46
CA ALA A 100 -51.35 4.08 30.67
C ALA A 100 -49.88 3.85 31.02
N ALA A 101 -49.64 2.69 31.65
CA ALA A 101 -48.41 1.90 31.68
C ALA A 101 -47.10 2.60 32.11
N GLN A 102 -46.88 2.69 33.43
CA GLN A 102 -45.54 2.81 33.99
C GLN A 102 -44.89 1.42 34.06
N LEU A 103 -43.69 1.31 33.51
CA LEU A 103 -42.88 0.10 33.40
C LEU A 103 -41.98 0.01 34.65
N PHE A 104 -42.21 -0.98 35.50
CA PHE A 104 -41.44 -1.17 36.73
C PHE A 104 -40.29 -2.16 36.50
N VAL A 105 -39.07 -1.79 36.91
CA VAL A 105 -37.88 -2.63 36.86
C VAL A 105 -37.29 -2.74 38.26
N ASN A 106 -37.06 -3.98 38.70
CA ASN A 106 -36.49 -4.35 39.99
C ASN A 106 -34.97 -4.46 39.87
N ASP A 107 -34.21 -3.78 40.73
CA ASP A 107 -32.73 -3.79 40.75
C ASP A 107 -32.14 -4.79 41.76
N GLY A 108 -32.99 -5.53 42.49
CA GLY A 108 -32.56 -6.62 43.37
C GLY A 108 -31.80 -6.20 44.62
N THR A 109 -31.72 -4.90 44.95
CA THR A 109 -31.04 -4.43 46.16
C THR A 109 -31.98 -4.05 47.31
N ASP A 110 -33.26 -3.81 47.03
CA ASP A 110 -34.22 -3.37 48.04
C ASP A 110 -35.31 -4.43 48.14
N GLY A 111 -35.27 -5.26 49.19
CA GLY A 111 -36.06 -6.49 49.36
C GLY A 111 -37.59 -6.36 49.47
N ILE A 112 -38.24 -5.50 48.68
CA ILE A 112 -39.66 -5.15 48.78
C ILE A 112 -40.43 -5.33 47.46
N CYS A 113 -39.76 -5.37 46.30
CA CYS A 113 -40.42 -5.67 45.02
C CYS A 113 -39.88 -7.06 44.55
N THR A 114 -40.70 -8.11 44.46
CA THR A 114 -40.30 -9.46 43.97
C THR A 114 -41.18 -9.92 42.80
N MET A 115 -40.56 -10.59 41.81
CA MET A 115 -41.27 -11.20 40.68
C MET A 115 -41.75 -12.58 41.11
N VAL A 116 -43.07 -12.78 41.14
CA VAL A 116 -43.68 -14.08 41.47
C VAL A 116 -44.25 -14.69 40.20
N GLN A 117 -43.94 -15.95 39.94
CA GLN A 117 -44.52 -16.70 38.84
C GLN A 117 -45.91 -17.20 39.25
N ASP A 118 -46.94 -16.82 38.50
CA ASP A 118 -48.27 -17.42 38.60
C ASP A 118 -48.17 -18.87 38.13
N THR A 119 -48.30 -19.81 39.06
CA THR A 119 -48.17 -21.25 38.82
C THR A 119 -49.33 -21.84 38.01
N THR A 120 -50.37 -21.06 37.75
CA THR A 120 -51.55 -21.48 36.97
C THR A 120 -51.43 -21.11 35.50
N THR A 121 -50.78 -19.97 35.20
CA THR A 121 -50.63 -19.44 33.83
C THR A 121 -49.19 -19.44 33.32
N GLY A 122 -48.21 -19.69 34.21
CA GLY A 122 -46.78 -19.65 33.91
C GLY A 122 -46.21 -18.23 33.77
N ASN A 123 -47.04 -17.18 33.89
CA ASN A 123 -46.66 -15.78 33.72
C ASN A 123 -46.05 -15.20 34.99
N TYR A 124 -45.09 -14.28 34.82
CA TYR A 124 -44.54 -13.52 35.95
C TYR A 124 -45.37 -12.26 36.18
N VAL A 125 -45.86 -12.09 37.41
CA VAL A 125 -46.65 -10.93 37.84
C VAL A 125 -45.88 -10.20 38.93
N LEU A 126 -45.85 -8.87 38.84
CA LEU A 126 -45.20 -8.02 39.84
C LEU A 126 -46.09 -7.99 41.10
N GLN A 127 -45.61 -8.57 42.21
CA GLN A 127 -46.33 -8.54 43.47
C GLN A 127 -45.59 -7.62 44.44
N VAL A 128 -46.12 -6.42 44.64
CA VAL A 128 -45.62 -5.49 45.66
C VAL A 128 -46.23 -5.92 46.99
N THR A 129 -45.41 -6.41 47.92
CA THR A 129 -45.88 -6.82 49.25
C THR A 129 -45.46 -5.74 50.24
N GLY A 130 -46.37 -4.83 50.60
CA GLY A 130 -46.09 -3.67 51.45
C GLY A 130 -46.64 -2.36 50.88
N ASP A 131 -46.10 -1.23 51.35
CA ASP A 131 -46.52 0.12 50.95
C ASP A 131 -46.41 0.30 49.42
N PRO A 132 -47.52 0.58 48.70
CA PRO A 132 -47.54 0.81 47.26
C PRO A 132 -46.64 1.98 46.80
N ASN A 133 -46.20 2.83 47.73
CA ASN A 133 -45.32 3.97 47.46
C ASN A 133 -43.83 3.66 47.67
N ALA A 134 -43.47 2.42 48.08
CA ALA A 134 -42.09 2.03 48.37
C ALA A 134 -41.23 1.86 47.11
N CYS A 135 -41.81 1.47 45.96
CA CYS A 135 -41.11 1.53 44.67
C CYS A 135 -41.20 3.01 44.18
N GLY A 136 -40.48 3.92 44.85
CA GLY A 136 -40.60 5.38 44.73
C GLY A 136 -40.15 6.00 43.40
N ALA A 137 -40.65 7.21 43.12
CA ALA A 137 -40.51 7.98 41.88
C ALA A 137 -39.08 8.47 41.57
N ASN A 138 -38.15 7.58 41.22
CA ASN A 138 -36.83 7.96 40.71
C ASN A 138 -36.51 7.26 39.37
N HIS A 139 -36.87 7.93 38.28
CA HIS A 139 -36.84 7.40 36.90
C HIS A 139 -35.49 7.52 36.16
N ALA A 140 -34.37 7.91 36.79
CA ALA A 140 -33.20 8.39 36.02
C ALA A 140 -31.80 7.90 36.42
N THR A 141 -31.63 6.93 37.34
CA THR A 141 -30.28 6.51 37.79
C THR A 141 -30.01 5.00 37.75
N GLN A 142 -30.75 4.22 36.96
CA GLN A 142 -30.43 2.80 36.73
C GLN A 142 -29.46 2.66 35.53
N THR A 143 -28.17 2.91 35.76
CA THR A 143 -27.12 2.80 34.72
C THR A 143 -26.51 1.40 34.59
N THR A 144 -27.01 0.39 35.30
CA THR A 144 -26.49 -0.97 35.19
C THR A 144 -27.62 -2.00 35.36
N HIS A 145 -27.93 -2.71 34.26
CA HIS A 145 -28.71 -3.98 34.20
C HIS A 145 -30.24 -3.94 33.97
N SER A 146 -30.74 -3.16 33.00
CA SER A 146 -32.10 -3.38 32.50
C SER A 146 -32.16 -4.59 31.54
N SER A 147 -32.34 -5.79 32.11
CA SER A 147 -32.65 -7.02 31.35
C SER A 147 -34.15 -7.03 31.01
N PHE A 148 -34.51 -6.67 29.79
CA PHE A 148 -35.92 -6.75 29.35
C PHE A 148 -36.26 -8.17 28.90
N TYR A 149 -36.94 -8.92 29.77
CA TYR A 149 -37.56 -10.19 29.40
C TYR A 149 -38.81 -9.91 28.56
N GLY A 150 -38.72 -10.18 27.26
CA GLY A 150 -39.91 -10.33 26.42
C GLY A 150 -40.70 -11.58 26.84
N VAL A 151 -42.02 -11.49 26.76
CA VAL A 151 -42.92 -12.63 27.02
C VAL A 151 -42.57 -13.78 26.06
N PRO A 152 -42.43 -15.04 26.51
CA PRO A 152 -42.25 -16.17 25.60
C PRO A 152 -43.33 -16.19 24.52
N GLY A 153 -42.94 -16.17 23.25
CA GLY A 153 -43.86 -16.14 22.11
C GLY A 153 -44.27 -14.75 21.58
N ARG A 154 -43.76 -13.65 22.15
CA ARG A 154 -43.86 -12.31 21.52
C ARG A 154 -42.48 -11.78 21.17
N GLN A 155 -42.32 -11.35 19.92
CA GLN A 155 -41.12 -10.64 19.47
C GLN A 155 -41.00 -9.34 20.27
N ALA A 156 -39.86 -9.10 20.93
CA ALA A 156 -39.57 -7.81 21.53
C ALA A 156 -39.42 -6.79 20.39
N VAL A 157 -40.42 -5.91 20.20
CA VAL A 157 -40.52 -5.12 18.97
C VAL A 157 -39.54 -3.94 18.91
N ASN A 158 -39.03 -3.41 20.02
CA ASN A 158 -37.93 -2.43 20.01
C ASN A 158 -37.39 -2.20 21.43
N LEU A 159 -36.11 -2.48 21.64
CA LEU A 159 -35.36 -2.10 22.83
C LEU A 159 -34.56 -0.83 22.52
N ALA A 160 -35.17 0.33 22.76
CA ALA A 160 -34.47 1.61 22.67
C ALA A 160 -34.81 2.45 23.91
N VAL A 161 -34.03 2.29 24.96
CA VAL A 161 -33.91 3.33 25.98
C VAL A 161 -32.75 4.21 25.52
N GLY A 162 -33.03 5.45 25.10
CA GLY A 162 -31.99 6.39 24.64
C GLY A 162 -31.38 6.12 23.26
N GLY A 163 -31.87 5.14 22.49
CA GLY A 163 -31.37 4.84 21.14
C GLY A 163 -30.10 3.99 21.08
N GLU A 164 -29.63 3.49 22.22
CA GLU A 164 -28.43 2.64 22.31
C GLU A 164 -28.79 1.18 22.66
N LEU A 165 -28.17 0.22 21.97
CA LEU A 165 -28.30 -1.21 22.23
C LEU A 165 -27.05 -1.71 22.96
N TYR A 166 -27.22 -2.13 24.22
CA TYR A 166 -26.15 -2.69 25.04
C TYR A 166 -26.15 -4.22 24.95
N VAL A 167 -25.09 -4.80 24.39
CA VAL A 167 -24.93 -6.26 24.26
C VAL A 167 -23.91 -6.73 25.29
N ASN A 168 -24.34 -7.55 26.24
CA ASN A 168 -23.48 -8.23 27.21
C ASN A 168 -22.70 -9.37 26.53
N THR A 169 -21.50 -9.65 27.03
CA THR A 169 -20.46 -10.55 26.47
C THR A 169 -20.88 -12.00 26.17
N ALA A 170 -22.07 -12.46 26.59
CA ALA A 170 -22.57 -13.82 26.30
C ALA A 170 -23.77 -13.87 25.33
N ALA A 171 -24.31 -12.72 24.90
CA ALA A 171 -25.48 -12.68 24.03
C ALA A 171 -25.07 -12.57 22.56
N HIS A 172 -25.47 -13.56 21.75
CA HIS A 172 -25.36 -13.49 20.29
C HIS A 172 -26.60 -12.81 19.70
N ILE A 173 -26.41 -11.80 18.84
CA ILE A 173 -27.50 -11.27 18.01
C ILE A 173 -27.50 -12.03 16.69
N SER A 174 -28.43 -12.98 16.55
CA SER A 174 -28.51 -13.83 15.35
C SER A 174 -29.09 -13.12 14.12
N ASN A 175 -29.81 -12.00 14.28
CA ASN A 175 -30.53 -11.31 13.19
C ASN A 175 -30.40 -9.77 13.26
N LEU A 176 -29.18 -9.23 13.27
CA LEU A 176 -28.98 -7.77 13.19
C LEU A 176 -29.15 -7.28 11.74
N ASP A 177 -30.17 -6.45 11.46
CA ASP A 177 -30.30 -5.79 10.16
C ASP A 177 -29.42 -4.53 10.12
N MET A 178 -28.38 -4.55 9.28
CA MET A 178 -27.42 -3.46 9.10
C MET A 178 -27.45 -2.84 7.70
N ARG A 179 -28.51 -3.04 6.92
CA ARG A 179 -28.55 -2.57 5.52
C ARG A 179 -28.29 -1.06 5.42
N ASN A 180 -27.24 -0.71 4.67
CA ASN A 180 -26.75 0.66 4.45
C ASN A 180 -26.36 1.45 5.73
N THR A 181 -26.09 0.76 6.83
CA THR A 181 -25.68 1.40 8.10
C THR A 181 -24.16 1.43 8.22
N LYS A 182 -23.58 2.60 8.52
CA LYS A 182 -22.15 2.72 8.86
C LYS A 182 -21.91 2.26 10.30
N ILE A 183 -20.88 1.44 10.51
CA ILE A 183 -20.37 1.10 11.84
C ILE A 183 -19.25 2.07 12.16
N THR A 184 -19.50 3.01 13.06
CA THR A 184 -18.53 4.02 13.49
C THR A 184 -17.91 3.64 14.83
N ASN A 185 -16.77 4.26 15.17
CA ASN A 185 -16.06 4.06 16.43
C ASN A 185 -15.60 2.61 16.68
N VAL A 186 -15.37 1.85 15.61
CA VAL A 186 -14.76 0.53 15.68
C VAL A 186 -13.28 0.73 16.02
N ALA A 187 -12.88 0.26 17.20
CA ALA A 187 -11.48 0.18 17.58
C ALA A 187 -10.70 -0.67 16.57
N ALA A 188 -9.40 -0.42 16.43
CA ALA A 188 -8.58 -1.23 15.51
C ALA A 188 -8.58 -2.69 15.98
N GLY A 189 -9.01 -3.60 15.11
CA GLY A 189 -9.03 -5.03 15.41
C GLY A 189 -7.63 -5.62 15.43
N THR A 190 -7.45 -6.69 16.18
CA THR A 190 -6.20 -7.45 16.20
C THR A 190 -5.99 -8.15 14.86
N LEU A 191 -4.84 -7.98 14.22
CA LEU A 191 -4.49 -8.66 12.96
C LEU A 191 -3.69 -9.94 13.24
N SER A 192 -4.39 -11.07 13.34
CA SER A 192 -3.79 -12.39 13.51
C SER A 192 -4.65 -13.48 12.85
N ALA A 193 -4.07 -14.67 12.61
CA ALA A 193 -4.77 -15.78 11.94
C ALA A 193 -6.00 -16.31 12.71
N THR A 194 -6.13 -15.99 14.00
CA THR A 194 -7.22 -16.46 14.87
C THR A 194 -8.14 -15.33 15.35
N SER A 195 -7.93 -14.10 14.87
CA SER A 195 -8.72 -12.95 15.30
C SER A 195 -10.14 -13.00 14.74
N THR A 196 -11.11 -12.65 15.57
CA THR A 196 -12.51 -12.43 15.19
C THR A 196 -12.90 -10.95 15.33
N ASP A 197 -11.93 -10.07 15.51
CA ASP A 197 -12.15 -8.64 15.67
C ASP A 197 -12.57 -8.00 14.33
N GLY A 198 -13.42 -6.98 14.39
CA GLY A 198 -13.70 -6.13 13.24
C GLY A 198 -12.49 -5.25 12.88
N VAL A 199 -12.12 -5.21 11.60
CA VAL A 199 -11.14 -4.25 11.10
C VAL A 199 -11.81 -2.91 10.83
N ASN A 200 -11.15 -1.82 11.21
CA ASN A 200 -11.67 -0.47 10.94
C ASN A 200 -11.10 0.13 9.65
N ALA A 201 -11.68 1.26 9.22
CA ALA A 201 -11.29 1.91 7.97
C ALA A 201 -9.81 2.38 7.95
N SER A 202 -9.24 2.76 9.10
CA SER A 202 -7.85 3.20 9.17
C SER A 202 -6.86 2.07 8.89
N GLN A 203 -7.17 0.84 9.31
CA GLN A 203 -6.36 -0.34 9.04
C GLN A 203 -6.40 -0.72 7.55
N LEU A 204 -7.60 -0.72 6.93
CA LEU A 204 -7.74 -0.99 5.51
C LEU A 204 -7.05 0.09 4.64
N TYR A 205 -7.16 1.35 5.04
CA TYR A 205 -6.50 2.45 4.34
C TYR A 205 -4.97 2.31 4.39
N ALA A 206 -4.40 1.95 5.53
CA ALA A 206 -2.96 1.69 5.66
C ALA A 206 -2.49 0.58 4.72
N THR A 207 -3.25 -0.52 4.61
CA THR A 207 -2.97 -1.59 3.65
C THR A 207 -3.04 -1.10 2.20
N ASN A 208 -4.08 -0.35 1.83
CA ASN A 208 -4.23 0.19 0.48
C ASN A 208 -3.10 1.16 0.12
N LEU A 209 -2.65 1.96 1.08
CA LEU A 209 -1.50 2.84 0.90
C LEU A 209 -0.21 2.04 0.67
N ALA A 210 0.00 0.96 1.43
CA ALA A 210 1.14 0.06 1.24
C ALA A 210 1.12 -0.63 -0.13
N ILE A 211 -0.05 -1.11 -0.59
CA ILE A 211 -0.22 -1.72 -1.92
C ILE A 211 0.03 -0.69 -3.03
N ALA A 212 -0.52 0.52 -2.92
CA ALA A 212 -0.28 1.58 -3.90
C ALA A 212 1.20 1.92 -4.01
N ALA A 213 1.92 1.95 -2.88
CA ALA A 213 3.36 2.21 -2.85
C ALA A 213 4.18 1.13 -3.57
N ILE A 214 3.73 -0.13 -3.63
CA ILE A 214 4.42 -1.18 -4.39
C ILE A 214 4.47 -0.82 -5.87
N ASN A 215 3.35 -0.31 -6.43
CA ASN A 215 3.25 0.03 -7.85
C ASN A 215 3.93 1.36 -8.21
N THR A 216 3.90 2.35 -7.32
CA THR A 216 4.40 3.71 -7.63
C THR A 216 5.78 4.01 -7.05
N SER A 217 6.13 3.42 -5.91
CA SER A 217 7.25 3.88 -5.08
C SER A 217 8.48 2.97 -5.11
N ASN A 218 8.45 1.83 -5.82
CA ASN A 218 9.64 1.00 -5.99
C ASN A 218 10.67 1.71 -6.90
N PRO A 219 11.85 2.13 -6.40
CA PRO A 219 12.83 2.84 -7.22
C PRO A 219 13.57 1.94 -8.22
N TYR A 220 13.52 0.62 -8.04
CA TYR A 220 14.31 -0.35 -8.81
C TYR A 220 13.51 -1.04 -9.92
N PHE A 221 12.19 -1.22 -9.75
CA PHE A 221 11.34 -1.89 -10.73
C PHE A 221 10.23 -0.95 -11.20
N LYS A 222 10.36 -0.48 -12.46
CA LYS A 222 9.37 0.33 -13.16
C LYS A 222 8.96 -0.38 -14.44
N ALA A 223 7.67 -0.62 -14.60
CA ALA A 223 7.09 -1.13 -15.84
C ALA A 223 6.16 -0.05 -16.43
N ASN A 224 6.29 0.21 -17.72
CA ASN A 224 5.42 1.13 -18.45
C ASN A 224 4.98 0.44 -19.75
N SER A 225 3.78 -0.10 -19.76
CA SER A 225 3.19 -0.73 -20.95
C SER A 225 1.67 -0.75 -20.85
N VAL A 226 1.01 -0.82 -22.02
CA VAL A 226 -0.44 -1.01 -22.20
C VAL A 226 -0.76 -2.33 -22.90
N LEU A 227 0.27 -3.12 -23.23
CA LEU A 227 0.15 -4.40 -23.91
C LEU A 227 -0.17 -5.52 -22.90
N ALA A 228 -0.37 -6.75 -23.41
CA ALA A 228 -0.61 -7.92 -22.57
C ALA A 228 0.55 -8.20 -21.60
N ASP A 229 0.20 -8.87 -20.50
CA ASP A 229 1.11 -9.19 -19.40
C ASP A 229 2.23 -10.17 -19.82
N ALA A 230 3.25 -10.29 -18.98
CA ALA A 230 4.26 -11.34 -19.07
C ALA A 230 3.67 -12.70 -18.67
N SER A 231 4.19 -13.78 -19.24
CA SER A 231 3.76 -15.15 -18.96
C SER A 231 4.95 -16.03 -18.61
N ALA A 232 5.14 -16.30 -17.33
CA ALA A 232 6.08 -17.32 -16.84
C ALA A 232 5.31 -18.65 -16.65
N ILE A 233 5.40 -19.54 -17.64
CA ILE A 233 4.67 -20.81 -17.70
C ILE A 233 5.52 -21.95 -17.16
N GLY A 234 6.82 -21.96 -17.46
CA GLY A 234 7.73 -23.01 -17.02
C GLY A 234 7.90 -23.02 -15.50
N THR A 235 8.15 -24.19 -14.92
CA THR A 235 8.51 -24.30 -13.50
C THR A 235 9.77 -23.49 -13.23
N ASP A 236 9.77 -22.67 -12.17
CA ASP A 236 10.88 -21.76 -11.81
C ASP A 236 11.27 -20.76 -12.92
N ALA A 237 10.37 -20.46 -13.87
CA ALA A 237 10.63 -19.51 -14.94
C ALA A 237 10.41 -18.05 -14.52
N ILE A 238 11.05 -17.14 -15.24
CA ILE A 238 10.94 -15.69 -15.03
C ILE A 238 10.58 -15.02 -16.37
N ALA A 239 9.51 -14.23 -16.38
CA ALA A 239 9.10 -13.41 -17.53
C ALA A 239 8.97 -11.94 -17.12
N ILE A 240 9.63 -11.03 -17.85
CA ILE A 240 9.69 -9.59 -17.53
C ILE A 240 9.42 -8.77 -18.80
N GLY A 241 8.36 -7.96 -18.78
CA GLY A 241 8.00 -7.06 -19.88
C GLY A 241 6.77 -7.51 -20.65
N PRO A 242 6.17 -6.61 -21.46
CA PRO A 242 4.90 -6.91 -22.12
C PRO A 242 5.05 -8.03 -23.14
N VAL A 243 4.15 -9.02 -23.08
CA VAL A 243 4.13 -10.19 -23.98
C VAL A 243 5.40 -11.06 -23.86
N ALA A 244 6.23 -10.86 -22.83
CA ALA A 244 7.37 -11.75 -22.56
C ALA A 244 6.84 -13.13 -22.17
N THR A 245 7.35 -14.19 -22.78
CA THR A 245 6.90 -15.57 -22.55
C THR A 245 8.09 -16.44 -22.17
N ALA A 246 8.01 -17.10 -21.01
CA ALA A 246 9.03 -18.02 -20.51
C ALA A 246 8.37 -19.40 -20.28
N VAL A 247 8.50 -20.30 -21.26
CA VAL A 247 7.82 -21.61 -21.27
C VAL A 247 8.70 -22.72 -20.73
N GLY A 248 10.00 -22.67 -20.98
CA GLY A 248 10.92 -23.71 -20.52
C GLY A 248 11.08 -23.71 -19.00
N THR A 249 11.33 -24.89 -18.40
CA THR A 249 11.73 -24.98 -16.98
C THR A 249 13.01 -24.19 -16.73
N SER A 250 13.03 -23.40 -15.65
CA SER A 250 14.12 -22.51 -15.28
C SER A 250 14.55 -21.56 -16.40
N SER A 251 13.61 -21.16 -17.26
CA SER A 251 13.86 -20.20 -18.35
C SER A 251 13.75 -18.75 -17.88
N PHE A 252 14.39 -17.84 -18.62
CA PHE A 252 14.37 -16.41 -18.34
C PHE A 252 14.04 -15.62 -19.61
N ALA A 253 12.88 -14.96 -19.66
CA ALA A 253 12.49 -14.06 -20.74
C ALA A 253 12.40 -12.62 -20.22
N ALA A 254 13.11 -11.67 -20.83
CA ALA A 254 13.06 -10.26 -20.44
C ALA A 254 13.09 -9.32 -21.66
N GLY A 255 12.02 -8.58 -21.89
CA GLY A 255 11.87 -7.65 -23.00
C GLY A 255 10.48 -7.71 -23.63
N HIS A 256 10.16 -6.73 -24.47
CA HIS A 256 8.90 -6.75 -25.20
C HIS A 256 8.87 -7.95 -26.17
N GLY A 257 7.96 -8.90 -25.94
CA GLY A 257 7.85 -10.10 -26.77
C GLY A 257 9.05 -11.04 -26.73
N ALA A 258 9.91 -10.96 -25.70
CA ALA A 258 10.98 -11.94 -25.51
C ALA A 258 10.38 -13.34 -25.30
N ASP A 259 10.94 -14.36 -25.94
CA ASP A 259 10.37 -15.71 -25.98
C ASP A 259 11.41 -16.78 -25.63
N ALA A 260 11.33 -17.33 -24.42
CA ALA A 260 12.24 -18.36 -23.91
C ALA A 260 11.50 -19.71 -23.79
N GLN A 261 11.59 -20.54 -24.85
CA GLN A 261 10.87 -21.81 -24.94
C GLN A 261 11.67 -22.99 -24.42
N GLY A 262 13.00 -22.96 -24.56
CA GLY A 262 13.87 -24.07 -24.19
C GLY A 262 14.09 -24.22 -22.68
N PHE A 263 14.40 -25.43 -22.21
CA PHE A 263 14.84 -25.65 -20.83
C PHE A 263 16.13 -24.88 -20.52
N ASN A 264 16.20 -24.21 -19.36
CA ASN A 264 17.36 -23.39 -18.97
C ASN A 264 17.74 -22.31 -20.00
N SER A 265 16.79 -21.89 -20.84
CA SER A 265 17.04 -20.89 -21.88
C SER A 265 16.95 -19.46 -21.35
N ILE A 266 17.61 -18.52 -22.03
CA ILE A 266 17.62 -17.10 -21.70
C ILE A 266 17.30 -16.28 -22.95
N ALA A 267 16.18 -15.55 -22.97
CA ALA A 267 15.82 -14.60 -24.01
C ALA A 267 15.77 -13.18 -23.42
N ILE A 268 16.64 -12.27 -23.87
CA ILE A 268 16.72 -10.89 -23.35
C ILE A 268 16.75 -9.90 -24.50
N GLY A 269 15.74 -9.05 -24.63
CA GLY A 269 15.63 -8.06 -25.70
C GLY A 269 14.25 -8.06 -26.36
N ALA A 270 13.99 -7.08 -27.20
CA ALA A 270 12.72 -7.02 -27.93
C ALA A 270 12.67 -8.16 -28.97
N GLY A 271 11.69 -9.05 -28.86
CA GLY A 271 11.52 -10.19 -29.77
C GLY A 271 12.67 -11.20 -29.77
N ALA A 272 13.56 -11.20 -28.77
CA ALA A 272 14.60 -12.23 -28.65
C ALA A 272 13.95 -13.61 -28.48
N VAL A 273 14.46 -14.63 -29.17
CA VAL A 273 13.90 -15.99 -29.15
C VAL A 273 14.97 -17.00 -28.75
N ALA A 274 14.72 -17.74 -27.68
CA ALA A 274 15.57 -18.83 -27.19
C ALA A 274 14.76 -20.14 -27.21
N SER A 275 14.64 -20.72 -28.42
CA SER A 275 13.74 -21.86 -28.70
C SER A 275 14.19 -23.17 -28.04
N GLU A 276 15.50 -23.39 -27.95
CA GLU A 276 16.09 -24.70 -27.62
C GLU A 276 16.76 -24.72 -26.23
N GLN A 277 16.99 -25.92 -25.70
CA GLN A 277 17.60 -26.09 -24.39
C GLN A 277 18.98 -25.43 -24.30
N GLY A 278 19.21 -24.72 -23.19
CA GLY A 278 20.47 -24.04 -22.87
C GLY A 278 20.82 -22.90 -23.83
N SER A 279 19.92 -22.50 -24.74
CA SER A 279 20.17 -21.39 -25.64
C SER A 279 20.09 -20.05 -24.91
N ILE A 280 20.98 -19.15 -25.27
CA ILE A 280 21.05 -17.77 -24.79
C ILE A 280 20.87 -16.86 -26.00
N SER A 281 19.83 -16.05 -26.01
CA SER A 281 19.52 -15.07 -27.05
C SER A 281 19.37 -13.69 -26.40
N MET A 282 20.29 -12.78 -26.67
CA MET A 282 20.33 -11.44 -26.07
C MET A 282 20.47 -10.36 -27.14
N GLY A 283 19.43 -9.57 -27.37
CA GLY A 283 19.41 -8.50 -28.37
C GLY A 283 18.04 -8.37 -29.03
N ASP A 284 17.86 -7.34 -29.86
CA ASP A 284 16.66 -7.23 -30.70
C ASP A 284 16.61 -8.42 -31.68
N ARG A 285 15.57 -9.26 -31.56
CA ARG A 285 15.35 -10.45 -32.41
C ARG A 285 16.53 -11.43 -32.46
N ALA A 286 17.37 -11.46 -31.43
CA ALA A 286 18.44 -12.44 -31.32
C ALA A 286 17.85 -13.86 -31.30
N GLY A 287 18.45 -14.80 -32.03
CA GLY A 287 18.00 -16.20 -32.10
C GLY A 287 16.65 -16.43 -32.78
N GLU A 288 16.10 -15.44 -33.49
CA GLU A 288 14.91 -15.63 -34.32
C GLU A 288 15.09 -16.81 -35.28
N ASN A 289 14.16 -17.77 -35.25
CA ASN A 289 14.21 -19.05 -35.98
C ASN A 289 15.46 -19.92 -35.72
N SER A 290 16.24 -19.64 -34.68
CA SER A 290 17.36 -20.50 -34.29
C SER A 290 16.85 -21.83 -33.73
N THR A 291 17.48 -22.92 -34.15
CA THR A 291 17.17 -24.30 -33.74
C THR A 291 18.37 -24.99 -33.06
N GLY A 292 19.34 -24.19 -32.60
CA GLY A 292 20.57 -24.67 -31.99
C GLY A 292 20.49 -24.85 -30.48
N TYR A 293 20.69 -26.08 -30.00
CA TYR A 293 20.92 -26.36 -28.57
C TYR A 293 22.20 -25.69 -28.08
N ASN A 294 22.17 -25.16 -26.85
CA ASN A 294 23.32 -24.50 -26.21
C ASN A 294 23.97 -23.39 -27.07
N ALA A 295 23.19 -22.74 -27.95
CA ALA A 295 23.67 -21.61 -28.73
C ALA A 295 23.83 -20.36 -27.84
N THR A 296 24.86 -19.55 -28.07
CA THR A 296 25.06 -18.26 -27.40
C THR A 296 25.00 -17.14 -28.43
N LEU A 297 23.90 -16.42 -28.47
CA LEU A 297 23.54 -15.45 -29.49
C LEU A 297 23.33 -14.08 -28.84
N ILE A 298 24.27 -13.16 -29.02
CA ILE A 298 24.30 -11.87 -28.32
C ILE A 298 24.50 -10.75 -29.34
N GLY A 299 23.48 -9.94 -29.57
CA GLY A 299 23.46 -8.85 -30.54
C GLY A 299 22.12 -8.82 -31.29
N ALA A 300 21.81 -7.68 -31.94
CA ALA A 300 20.63 -7.60 -32.78
C ALA A 300 20.75 -8.62 -33.93
N LEU A 301 19.72 -9.45 -34.14
CA LEU A 301 19.68 -10.51 -35.16
C LEU A 301 20.83 -11.53 -35.07
N ALA A 302 21.55 -11.60 -33.95
CA ALA A 302 22.60 -12.60 -33.76
C ALA A 302 22.00 -14.01 -33.82
N GLY A 303 22.59 -14.92 -34.60
CA GLY A 303 22.10 -16.28 -34.75
C GLY A 303 20.73 -16.44 -35.40
N GLN A 304 20.21 -15.40 -36.07
CA GLN A 304 18.97 -15.52 -36.83
C GLN A 304 19.11 -16.63 -37.88
N ASP A 305 18.13 -17.53 -37.96
CA ASP A 305 18.14 -18.69 -38.87
C ASP A 305 19.37 -19.62 -38.70
N SER A 306 20.02 -19.59 -37.53
CA SER A 306 21.13 -20.49 -37.22
C SER A 306 20.61 -21.88 -36.85
N ALA A 307 21.06 -22.89 -37.59
CA ALA A 307 20.91 -24.30 -37.29
C ALA A 307 22.23 -24.88 -36.75
N GLY A 308 22.10 -25.88 -35.88
CA GLY A 308 23.25 -26.58 -35.29
C GLY A 308 23.56 -26.16 -33.86
N ILE A 309 24.22 -27.07 -33.14
CA ILE A 309 24.43 -26.97 -31.69
C ILE A 309 25.73 -26.24 -31.36
N TYR A 310 25.78 -25.63 -30.17
CA TYR A 310 26.98 -24.95 -29.64
C TYR A 310 27.53 -23.82 -30.54
N ASN A 311 26.67 -23.20 -31.34
CA ASN A 311 27.06 -22.01 -32.10
C ASN A 311 27.11 -20.78 -31.18
N THR A 312 28.16 -19.99 -31.30
CA THR A 312 28.34 -18.73 -30.58
C THR A 312 28.33 -17.60 -31.60
N GLY A 313 27.39 -16.68 -31.51
CA GLY A 313 27.32 -15.44 -32.30
C GLY A 313 27.28 -14.24 -31.36
N VAL A 314 28.29 -13.38 -31.39
CA VAL A 314 28.38 -12.19 -30.52
C VAL A 314 28.65 -10.95 -31.36
N GLY A 315 27.62 -10.16 -31.60
CA GLY A 315 27.61 -8.97 -32.44
C GLY A 315 26.32 -8.88 -33.25
N SER A 316 26.02 -7.69 -33.80
CA SER A 316 24.88 -7.54 -34.71
C SER A 316 25.03 -8.46 -35.93
N GLU A 317 24.00 -9.25 -36.25
CA GLU A 317 23.98 -10.25 -37.33
C GLU A 317 25.11 -11.30 -37.27
N SER A 318 25.81 -11.42 -36.13
CA SER A 318 26.88 -12.39 -35.97
C SER A 318 26.31 -13.80 -35.90
N GLY A 319 26.90 -14.73 -36.66
CA GLY A 319 26.46 -16.13 -36.65
C GLY A 319 25.03 -16.35 -37.15
N SER A 320 24.42 -15.39 -37.86
CA SER A 320 23.16 -15.64 -38.57
C SER A 320 23.37 -16.66 -39.68
N THR A 321 22.32 -17.31 -40.18
CA THR A 321 22.30 -18.25 -41.31
C THR A 321 23.46 -19.26 -41.28
N VAL A 322 23.75 -19.79 -40.10
CA VAL A 322 24.75 -20.84 -39.90
C VAL A 322 24.07 -22.20 -40.05
N THR A 323 24.66 -23.09 -40.84
CA THR A 323 24.30 -24.51 -40.89
C THR A 323 25.53 -25.31 -40.51
N GLY A 324 25.56 -25.82 -39.28
CA GLY A 324 26.68 -26.58 -38.73
C GLY A 324 26.85 -26.32 -37.25
N ASN A 325 27.69 -27.13 -36.61
CA ASN A 325 27.89 -27.14 -35.17
C ASN A 325 29.20 -26.46 -34.77
N TYR A 326 29.28 -26.00 -33.52
CA TYR A 326 30.52 -25.48 -32.92
C TYR A 326 31.14 -24.29 -33.66
N ASN A 327 30.32 -23.48 -34.33
CA ASN A 327 30.79 -22.28 -35.00
C ASN A 327 30.87 -21.12 -34.01
N THR A 328 31.95 -20.35 -34.06
CA THR A 328 32.16 -19.16 -33.24
C THR A 328 32.27 -17.94 -34.14
N ALA A 329 31.40 -16.97 -33.94
CA ALA A 329 31.36 -15.69 -34.63
C ALA A 329 31.36 -14.57 -33.57
N ILE A 330 32.36 -13.70 -33.60
CA ILE A 330 32.50 -12.58 -32.66
C ILE A 330 32.83 -11.31 -33.43
N GLY A 331 31.91 -10.37 -33.46
CA GLY A 331 31.98 -9.11 -34.19
C GLY A 331 30.76 -8.93 -35.09
N PRO A 332 30.37 -7.69 -35.42
CA PRO A 332 29.22 -7.47 -36.28
C PRO A 332 29.43 -8.12 -37.66
N VAL A 333 28.42 -8.83 -38.14
CA VAL A 333 28.40 -9.55 -39.44
C VAL A 333 29.50 -10.62 -39.56
N SER A 334 30.12 -11.03 -38.46
CA SER A 334 31.06 -12.16 -38.48
C SER A 334 30.30 -13.48 -38.64
N GLY A 335 30.84 -14.43 -39.42
CA GLY A 335 30.26 -15.77 -39.53
C GLY A 335 28.78 -15.83 -39.96
N ARG A 336 28.31 -14.89 -40.80
CA ARG A 336 26.88 -14.73 -41.16
C ARG A 336 26.35 -15.75 -42.18
N PHE A 337 27.21 -16.38 -42.97
CA PHE A 337 26.79 -17.37 -43.96
C PHE A 337 27.77 -18.53 -43.90
N VAL A 338 27.63 -19.34 -42.84
CA VAL A 338 28.54 -20.46 -42.60
C VAL A 338 27.81 -21.77 -42.88
N THR A 339 28.38 -22.59 -43.75
CA THR A 339 27.97 -23.99 -43.96
C THR A 339 29.15 -24.89 -43.60
N GLY A 340 29.03 -25.60 -42.48
CA GLY A 340 30.05 -26.50 -41.94
C GLY A 340 30.33 -26.27 -40.47
N ASP A 341 31.16 -27.15 -39.90
CA ASP A 341 31.38 -27.23 -38.45
C ASP A 341 32.71 -26.58 -38.01
N ASN A 342 32.81 -26.19 -36.75
CA ASN A 342 34.07 -25.76 -36.11
C ASN A 342 34.74 -24.55 -36.77
N ASN A 343 33.98 -23.63 -37.36
CA ASN A 343 34.54 -22.41 -37.93
C ASN A 343 34.64 -21.30 -36.86
N SER A 344 35.72 -20.52 -36.89
CA SER A 344 35.96 -19.41 -35.98
C SER A 344 36.17 -18.12 -36.76
N ALA A 345 35.30 -17.14 -36.53
CA ALA A 345 35.31 -15.83 -37.16
C ALA A 345 35.33 -14.72 -36.09
N MET A 346 36.34 -13.85 -36.12
CA MET A 346 36.47 -12.76 -35.16
C MET A 346 36.84 -11.44 -35.84
N GLY A 347 35.97 -10.44 -35.75
CA GLY A 347 36.12 -9.12 -36.35
C GLY A 347 34.92 -8.70 -37.19
N PHE A 348 34.85 -7.42 -37.57
CA PHE A 348 33.81 -6.92 -38.47
C PHE A 348 33.92 -7.58 -39.85
N HIS A 349 32.88 -8.27 -40.32
CA HIS A 349 32.87 -9.09 -41.55
C HIS A 349 33.93 -10.21 -41.62
N ALA A 350 34.50 -10.63 -40.48
CA ALA A 350 35.39 -11.79 -40.48
C ALA A 350 34.59 -13.06 -40.82
N GLY A 351 35.10 -13.90 -41.71
CA GLY A 351 34.44 -15.18 -42.02
C GLY A 351 33.00 -15.02 -42.49
N GLU A 352 32.64 -13.92 -43.17
CA GLU A 352 31.23 -13.64 -43.48
C GLU A 352 30.59 -14.77 -44.29
N THR A 353 31.28 -15.29 -45.31
CA THR A 353 30.85 -16.46 -46.08
C THR A 353 31.89 -17.56 -45.93
N VAL A 354 31.51 -18.68 -45.33
CA VAL A 354 32.38 -19.85 -45.14
C VAL A 354 31.63 -21.10 -45.57
N THR A 355 32.21 -21.86 -46.48
CA THR A 355 31.80 -23.23 -46.79
C THR A 355 32.94 -24.15 -46.43
N GLY A 356 32.72 -25.09 -45.53
CA GLY A 356 33.79 -25.94 -45.00
C GLY A 356 33.84 -26.00 -43.49
N ALA A 357 34.74 -26.84 -42.98
CA ALA A 357 34.94 -27.02 -41.54
C ALA A 357 36.33 -26.59 -41.09
N ASN A 358 36.47 -26.26 -39.81
CA ASN A 358 37.76 -25.93 -39.16
C ASN A 358 38.46 -24.68 -39.72
N ASN A 359 37.71 -23.72 -40.26
CA ASN A 359 38.30 -22.48 -40.76
C ASN A 359 38.49 -21.45 -39.64
N VAL A 360 39.54 -20.63 -39.75
CA VAL A 360 39.82 -19.55 -38.80
C VAL A 360 40.03 -18.24 -39.55
N ALA A 361 39.19 -17.25 -39.27
CA ALA A 361 39.23 -15.91 -39.82
C ALA A 361 39.28 -14.89 -38.68
N VAL A 362 40.39 -14.15 -38.56
CA VAL A 362 40.58 -13.17 -37.48
C VAL A 362 41.07 -11.85 -38.05
N GLY A 363 40.33 -10.78 -37.78
CA GLY A 363 40.58 -9.44 -38.29
C GLY A 363 39.41 -8.90 -39.11
N GLN A 364 39.40 -7.59 -39.33
CA GLN A 364 38.36 -6.95 -40.14
C GLN A 364 38.40 -7.50 -41.57
N SER A 365 37.27 -8.01 -42.05
CA SER A 365 37.09 -8.65 -43.37
C SER A 365 38.04 -9.82 -43.67
N ALA A 366 38.71 -10.38 -42.66
CA ALA A 366 39.55 -11.55 -42.86
C ALA A 366 38.68 -12.74 -43.29
N GLY A 367 39.11 -13.49 -44.31
CA GLY A 367 38.39 -14.68 -44.75
C GLY A 367 36.91 -14.43 -45.11
N SER A 368 36.56 -13.28 -45.70
CA SER A 368 35.17 -12.96 -46.03
C SER A 368 34.51 -13.96 -47.00
N ASN A 369 35.32 -14.72 -47.75
CA ASN A 369 34.89 -15.85 -48.56
C ASN A 369 35.91 -16.99 -48.43
N VAL A 370 35.57 -18.02 -47.65
CA VAL A 370 36.40 -19.20 -47.42
C VAL A 370 35.69 -20.43 -47.96
N MET A 371 36.38 -21.22 -48.78
CA MET A 371 35.97 -22.54 -49.23
C MET A 371 37.05 -23.53 -48.80
N GLY A 372 36.79 -24.32 -47.77
CA GLY A 372 37.76 -25.20 -47.10
C GLY A 372 37.22 -26.58 -46.78
#